data_AF-A0A955CCD3-F1
#
_entry.id   AF-A0A955CCD3-F1
#
_cell.length_a   1.000
_cell.length_b   1.000
_cell.length_c   1.000
_cell.angle_alpha   90.00
_cell.angle_beta   90.00
_cell.angle_gamma   90.00
#
_symmetry.space_group_name_H-M   'P 1'
#
loop_
_entity.id
_entity.type
_entity.pdbx_description
1 polymer ?
#
loop_
_entity_poly.entity_id
_entity_poly.type
_entity_poly.pdbx_seq_one_letter_code
_entity_poly.pdbx_strand_id
1 'polypeptide(L)'
;DADISAIAFDATGALFALDTYNDVIYRVDPSDASILQTIPLMVGQTPIDLGPAAGMVYNPDSGVFYFADGGPFGTDQFYLYSPALQIVFPFGQMTLNGNPLEEGLSGLTYIPEPATLCLLLTGVFALRRRR
;
A
#
# COMPACT_ATOMS: atom_id res chain seq x y z
N ASP A 1 -22.90 6.61 0.04
CA ASP A 1 -21.72 7.20 0.69
C ASP A 1 -21.14 6.22 1.68
N ALA A 2 -20.33 5.30 1.16
CA ALA A 2 -19.41 4.52 1.97
C ALA A 2 -18.02 5.01 1.56
N ASP A 3 -17.50 5.95 2.34
CA ASP A 3 -16.06 6.25 2.31
C ASP A 3 -15.38 5.08 3.02
N ILE A 4 -14.65 4.26 2.25
CA ILE A 4 -13.70 3.32 2.82
C ILE A 4 -12.34 3.97 2.66
N SER A 5 -11.93 4.64 3.73
CA SER A 5 -10.58 5.15 3.89
C SER A 5 -9.68 4.06 4.48
N ALA A 6 -8.40 4.08 4.11
CA ALA A 6 -7.39 3.19 4.68
C ALA A 6 -6.35 3.98 5.45
N ILE A 7 -5.74 3.37 6.47
CA ILE A 7 -4.68 4.02 7.25
C ILE A 7 -3.48 3.09 7.42
N ALA A 8 -2.29 3.67 7.49
CA ALA A 8 -1.06 2.95 7.78
C ALA A 8 -0.07 3.86 8.51
N PHE A 9 0.76 3.27 9.37
CA PHE A 9 1.88 3.96 9.99
C PHE A 9 3.17 3.68 9.23
N ASP A 10 4.02 4.69 9.09
CA ASP A 10 5.40 4.48 8.64
C ASP A 10 6.30 3.93 9.76
N ALA A 11 7.58 3.67 9.44
CA ALA A 11 8.55 3.16 10.42
C ALA A 11 8.87 4.14 11.57
N THR A 12 8.55 5.43 11.41
CA THR A 12 8.76 6.46 12.43
C THR A 12 7.54 6.65 13.33
N GLY A 13 6.41 6.04 12.99
CA GLY A 13 5.14 6.21 13.69
C GLY A 13 4.30 7.37 13.16
N ALA A 14 4.63 7.97 12.02
CA ALA A 14 3.75 8.94 11.38
C ALA A 14 2.54 8.22 10.75
N LEU A 15 1.35 8.78 10.93
CA LEU A 15 0.10 8.25 10.39
C LEU A 15 -0.11 8.77 8.97
N PHE A 16 -0.45 7.87 8.06
CA PHE A 16 -0.91 8.19 6.72
C PHE A 16 -2.35 7.68 6.56
N ALA A 17 -3.23 8.52 6.03
CA ALA A 17 -4.63 8.22 5.77
C ALA A 17 -4.93 8.43 4.29
N LEU A 18 -5.39 7.38 3.63
CA LEU A 18 -5.88 7.39 2.26
C LEU A 18 -7.36 7.74 2.27
N ASP A 19 -7.69 8.90 1.70
CA ASP A 19 -9.04 9.39 1.51
C ASP A 19 -9.44 9.16 0.06
N THR A 20 -10.37 8.24 -0.15
CA THR A 20 -10.88 7.84 -1.47
C THR A 20 -11.88 8.82 -2.05
N TYR A 21 -12.48 9.69 -1.23
CA TYR A 21 -13.44 10.67 -1.73
C TYR A 21 -12.73 11.91 -2.31
N ASN A 22 -11.62 12.31 -1.69
CA ASN A 22 -10.84 13.46 -2.12
C ASN A 22 -9.63 13.08 -2.99
N ASP A 23 -9.38 11.79 -3.21
CA ASP A 23 -8.24 11.25 -3.97
C ASP A 23 -6.88 11.76 -3.46
N VAL A 24 -6.71 11.69 -2.13
CA VAL A 24 -5.49 12.17 -1.47
C VAL A 24 -4.99 11.19 -0.41
N ILE A 25 -3.70 11.29 -0.12
CA ILE A 25 -3.12 10.78 1.12
C ILE A 25 -2.85 11.95 2.05
N TYR A 26 -3.38 11.91 3.25
CA TYR A 26 -2.99 12.81 4.34
C TYR A 26 -1.87 12.20 5.15
N ARG A 27 -0.83 12.98 5.43
CA ARG A 27 0.08 12.71 6.54
C ARG A 27 -0.45 13.44 7.76
N VAL A 28 -0.66 12.70 8.84
CA VAL A 28 -1.37 13.18 10.03
C VAL A 28 -0.47 13.03 11.24
N ASP A 29 -0.49 14.03 12.13
CA ASP A 29 0.09 13.89 13.46
C ASP A 29 -0.84 13.02 14.32
N PRO A 30 -0.40 11.82 14.75
CA PRO A 30 -1.27 10.93 15.51
C PRO A 30 -1.56 11.41 16.94
N SER A 31 -0.85 12.42 17.45
CA SER A 31 -1.02 12.93 18.82
C SER A 31 -2.20 13.89 18.95
N ASP A 32 -2.49 14.68 17.90
CA ASP A 32 -3.53 15.70 17.91
C ASP A 32 -4.44 15.68 16.66
N ALA A 33 -4.23 14.73 15.74
CA ALA A 33 -4.96 14.54 14.49
C ALA A 33 -4.83 15.72 13.50
N SER A 34 -3.82 16.59 13.65
CA SER A 34 -3.56 17.65 12.68
C SER A 34 -3.04 17.09 11.35
N ILE A 35 -3.51 17.66 10.23
CA ILE A 35 -3.00 17.33 8.89
C ILE A 35 -1.68 18.06 8.69
N LEU A 36 -0.59 17.29 8.60
CA LEU A 36 0.77 17.79 8.37
C LEU A 36 1.05 18.00 6.88
N GLN A 37 0.47 17.16 6.03
CA GLN A 37 0.64 17.21 4.59
C GLN A 37 -0.57 16.61 3.87
N THR A 38 -0.95 17.22 2.75
CA THR A 38 -1.91 16.65 1.79
C THR A 38 -1.16 16.28 0.52
N ILE A 39 -1.24 15.02 0.12
CA ILE A 39 -0.56 14.45 -1.04
C ILE A 39 -1.63 14.11 -2.08
N PRO A 40 -1.75 14.87 -3.19
CA PRO A 40 -2.68 14.52 -4.25
C PRO A 40 -2.26 13.23 -4.93
N LEU A 41 -3.21 12.35 -5.24
CA LEU A 41 -2.95 11.11 -5.95
C LEU A 41 -2.89 11.38 -7.45
N MET A 42 -1.67 11.32 -7.99
CA MET A 42 -1.40 11.53 -9.40
C MET A 42 -0.38 10.52 -9.92
N VAL A 43 -0.67 9.93 -11.08
CA VAL A 43 0.34 9.20 -11.86
C VAL A 43 0.88 10.16 -12.93
N GLY A 44 2.10 10.66 -12.71
CA GLY A 44 2.66 11.71 -13.55
C GLY A 44 1.89 13.03 -13.38
N GLN A 45 1.12 13.41 -14.40
CA GLN A 45 0.25 14.60 -14.37
C GLN A 45 -1.24 14.28 -14.41
N THR A 46 -1.59 12.99 -14.33
CA THR A 46 -2.97 12.52 -14.42
C THR A 46 -3.47 12.22 -13.00
N PRO A 47 -4.54 12.88 -12.53
CA PRO A 47 -5.23 12.48 -11.30
C PRO A 47 -5.71 11.04 -11.37
N ILE A 48 -5.81 10.39 -10.21
CA ILE A 48 -6.37 9.05 -10.07
C ILE A 48 -7.71 9.21 -9.37
N ASP A 49 -8.77 8.67 -9.96
CA ASP A 49 -10.08 8.58 -9.30
C ASP A 49 -10.12 7.24 -8.57
N LEU A 50 -10.14 7.28 -7.24
CA LEU A 50 -10.29 6.08 -6.45
C LEU A 50 -11.76 5.70 -6.34
N GLY A 51 -12.03 4.40 -6.38
CA GLY A 51 -13.33 3.87 -6.04
C GLY A 51 -13.55 3.86 -4.53
N PRO A 52 -14.76 3.50 -4.07
CA PRO A 52 -15.08 3.50 -2.65
C PRO A 52 -14.33 2.46 -1.83
N ALA A 53 -13.64 1.48 -2.43
CA ALA A 53 -12.82 0.52 -1.72
C ALA A 53 -11.37 1.03 -1.60
N ALA A 54 -10.78 0.92 -0.41
CA ALA A 54 -9.34 1.12 -0.25
C ALA A 54 -8.69 0.18 0.75
N GLY A 55 -7.48 -0.24 0.39
CA GLY A 55 -6.52 -0.86 1.30
C GLY A 55 -5.19 -0.15 1.19
N MET A 56 -4.51 0.09 2.32
CA MET A 56 -3.18 0.67 2.34
C MET A 56 -2.32 -0.05 3.38
N VAL A 57 -1.06 -0.25 3.05
CA VAL A 57 -0.08 -0.83 3.97
C VAL A 57 1.31 -0.26 3.72
N TYR A 58 2.08 -0.12 4.79
CA TYR A 58 3.47 0.30 4.73
C TYR A 58 4.41 -0.91 4.69
N ASN A 59 5.38 -0.88 3.78
CA ASN A 59 6.49 -1.82 3.76
C ASN A 59 7.71 -1.20 4.47
N PRO A 60 8.10 -1.67 5.67
CA PRO A 60 9.22 -1.12 6.41
C PRO A 60 10.59 -1.39 5.78
N ASP A 61 10.73 -2.39 4.91
CA ASP A 61 12.02 -2.71 4.28
C ASP A 61 12.36 -1.72 3.16
N SER A 62 11.35 -1.30 2.40
CA SER A 62 11.53 -0.39 1.26
C SER A 62 11.13 1.05 1.55
N GLY A 63 10.39 1.30 2.64
CA GLY A 63 9.95 2.64 3.04
C GLY A 63 8.84 3.21 2.16
N VAL A 64 8.04 2.35 1.54
CA VAL A 64 6.96 2.76 0.62
C VAL A 64 5.60 2.28 1.13
N PHE A 65 4.56 3.00 0.74
CA PHE A 65 3.19 2.56 0.95
C PHE A 65 2.71 1.84 -0.30
N TYR A 66 2.08 0.70 -0.11
CA TYR A 66 1.28 0.03 -1.13
C TYR A 66 -0.17 0.32 -0.84
N PHE A 67 -0.94 0.64 -1.87
CA PHE A 67 -2.38 0.77 -1.75
C PHE A 67 -3.09 0.19 -2.95
N ALA A 68 -4.36 -0.10 -2.78
CA ALA A 68 -5.25 -0.63 -3.79
C ALA A 68 -6.60 0.07 -3.67
N ASP A 69 -7.31 0.18 -4.79
CA ASP A 69 -8.62 0.81 -4.85
C ASP A 69 -9.69 -0.16 -5.37
N GLY A 70 -10.83 0.38 -5.82
CA GLY A 70 -11.81 -0.31 -6.65
C GLY A 70 -13.25 -0.08 -6.16
N GLY A 71 -14.19 -0.80 -6.76
CA GLY A 71 -15.59 -0.42 -6.71
C GLY A 71 -15.93 0.58 -7.83
N PRO A 72 -17.18 1.09 -7.84
CA PRO A 72 -17.61 2.04 -8.87
C PRO A 72 -16.65 3.23 -9.01
N PHE A 73 -16.30 3.55 -10.26
CA PHE A 73 -15.38 4.64 -10.64
C PHE A 73 -13.92 4.46 -10.25
N GLY A 74 -13.57 3.40 -9.52
CA GLY A 74 -12.19 3.05 -9.23
C GLY A 74 -11.46 2.51 -10.44
N THR A 75 -10.14 2.43 -10.30
CA THR A 75 -9.23 1.96 -11.34
C THR A 75 -8.93 0.47 -11.29
N ASP A 76 -9.33 -0.19 -10.20
CA ASP A 76 -9.04 -1.59 -9.89
C ASP A 76 -7.54 -1.90 -10.02
N GLN A 77 -6.69 -1.03 -9.47
CA GLN A 77 -5.23 -1.14 -9.55
C GLN A 77 -4.53 -1.19 -8.19
N PHE A 78 -3.32 -1.72 -8.24
CA PHE A 78 -2.33 -1.58 -7.18
C PHE A 78 -1.39 -0.41 -7.48
N TYR A 79 -1.16 0.38 -6.44
CA TYR A 79 -0.31 1.55 -6.45
C TYR A 79 0.74 1.48 -5.36
N LEU A 80 1.86 2.13 -5.63
CA LEU A 80 2.91 2.41 -4.65
C LEU A 80 3.04 3.92 -4.51
N TYR A 81 3.03 4.42 -3.27
CA TYR A 81 3.46 5.76 -2.93
C TYR A 81 4.84 5.72 -2.26
N SER A 82 5.79 6.47 -2.79
CA SER A 82 7.11 6.66 -2.17
C SER A 82 7.16 8.02 -1.47
N PRO A 83 7.16 8.08 -0.12
CA PRO A 83 7.35 9.33 0.61
C PRO A 83 8.70 9.99 0.33
N ALA A 84 9.75 9.20 0.07
CA ALA A 84 11.08 9.73 -0.22
C ALA A 84 11.12 10.49 -1.56
N LEU A 85 10.38 10.01 -2.57
CA LEU A 85 10.35 10.59 -3.91
C LEU A 85 9.09 11.43 -4.17
N GLN A 86 8.12 11.43 -3.24
CA GLN A 86 6.83 12.12 -3.35
C GLN A 86 6.10 11.79 -4.66
N ILE A 87 6.06 10.51 -5.01
CA ILE A 87 5.49 10.04 -6.28
C ILE A 87 4.67 8.77 -6.08
N VAL A 88 3.62 8.64 -6.89
CA VAL A 88 2.74 7.47 -6.98
C VAL A 88 2.99 6.74 -8.29
N PHE A 89 3.08 5.41 -8.22
CA PHE A 89 3.24 4.55 -9.39
C PHE A 89 2.20 3.42 -9.40
N PRO A 90 1.48 3.19 -10.51
CA PRO A 90 0.71 1.97 -10.70
C PRO A 90 1.68 0.82 -10.99
N PHE A 91 1.41 -0.37 -10.45
CA PHE A 91 2.27 -1.53 -10.69
C PHE A 91 1.54 -2.84 -10.99
N GLY A 92 0.21 -2.83 -11.04
CA GLY A 92 -0.55 -3.98 -11.50
C GLY A 92 -2.06 -3.78 -11.44
N GLN A 93 -2.79 -4.41 -12.35
CA GLN A 93 -4.24 -4.47 -12.31
C GLN A 93 -4.70 -5.59 -11.36
N MET A 94 -5.77 -5.35 -10.61
CA MET A 94 -6.43 -6.38 -9.81
C MET A 94 -7.31 -7.26 -10.68
N THR A 95 -7.01 -8.55 -10.71
CA THR A 95 -7.83 -9.54 -11.41
C THR A 95 -8.02 -10.80 -10.58
N LEU A 96 -9.19 -11.42 -10.70
CA LEU A 96 -9.50 -12.74 -10.14
C LEU A 96 -9.91 -13.67 -11.28
N ASN A 97 -9.14 -14.74 -11.48
CA ASN A 97 -9.31 -15.68 -12.60
C ASN A 97 -9.31 -15.01 -13.98
N GLY A 98 -8.51 -13.94 -14.13
CA GLY A 98 -8.38 -13.19 -15.39
C GLY A 98 -9.49 -12.17 -15.65
N ASN A 99 -10.45 -12.02 -14.73
CA ASN A 99 -11.46 -10.96 -14.80
C ASN A 99 -11.08 -9.82 -13.86
N PRO A 100 -11.41 -8.55 -14.18
CA PRO A 100 -11.23 -7.43 -13.25
C PRO A 100 -11.89 -7.71 -11.90
N LEU A 101 -11.23 -7.30 -10.82
CA LEU A 101 -11.82 -7.34 -9.49
C LEU A 101 -12.58 -6.02 -9.25
N GLU A 102 -13.76 -5.89 -9.84
CA GLU A 102 -14.53 -4.62 -9.91
C GLU A 102 -14.96 -4.07 -8.54
N GLU A 103 -15.01 -4.91 -7.50
CA GLU A 103 -15.32 -4.49 -6.13
C GLU A 103 -14.08 -3.97 -5.38
N GLY A 104 -12.92 -4.02 -6.02
CA GLY A 104 -11.65 -3.61 -5.44
C GLY A 104 -11.14 -4.52 -4.34
N LEU A 105 -10.18 -3.99 -3.58
CA LEU A 105 -9.61 -4.68 -2.43
C LEU A 105 -9.52 -3.72 -1.24
N SER A 106 -10.33 -4.00 -0.21
CA SER A 106 -10.24 -3.34 1.08
C SER A 106 -9.41 -4.17 2.05
N GLY A 107 -8.41 -3.53 2.65
CA GLY A 107 -7.48 -4.18 3.58
C GLY A 107 -6.27 -4.81 2.90
N LEU A 108 -5.09 -4.36 3.30
CA LEU A 108 -3.81 -4.92 2.90
C LEU A 108 -3.02 -5.25 4.16
N THR A 109 -2.23 -6.31 4.12
CA THR A 109 -1.27 -6.62 5.18
C THR A 109 0.10 -6.84 4.57
N TYR A 110 1.11 -6.30 5.23
CA TYR A 110 2.49 -6.57 4.91
C TYR A 110 2.89 -7.81 5.70
N ILE A 111 3.48 -8.77 5.01
CA ILE A 111 4.02 -9.99 5.61
C ILE A 111 5.54 -9.89 5.42
N PRO A 112 6.33 -9.67 6.49
CA PRO A 112 7.78 -9.67 6.36
C PRO A 112 8.24 -11.04 5.85
N GLU A 113 9.30 -11.07 5.04
CA GLU A 113 9.80 -12.32 4.47
C GLU A 113 9.97 -13.38 5.57
N PRO A 114 9.14 -14.45 5.56
CA PRO A 114 9.12 -15.38 6.67
C PRO A 114 10.29 -16.34 6.51
N ALA A 115 11.32 -16.20 7.34
CA ALA A 115 12.32 -17.23 7.60
C ALA A 115 13.10 -17.77 6.38
N THR A 116 12.98 -17.23 5.17
CA THR A 116 13.73 -17.69 3.98
C THR A 116 15.22 -17.70 4.25
N LEU A 117 15.72 -16.69 4.97
CA LEU A 117 17.10 -16.61 5.43
C LEU A 117 17.43 -17.69 6.47
N CYS A 118 16.56 -17.93 7.46
CA CYS A 118 16.73 -19.00 8.45
C CYS A 118 16.69 -20.40 7.80
N LEU A 119 15.84 -20.61 6.79
CA LEU A 119 15.71 -21.86 6.06
C LEU A 119 16.95 -22.09 5.16
N LEU A 120 17.43 -21.04 4.50
CA LEU A 120 18.67 -21.09 3.71
C LEU A 120 19.88 -21.41 4.59
N LEU A 121 20.00 -20.75 5.74
CA LEU A 121 21.09 -21.00 6.69
C LEU A 121 21.04 -22.42 7.26
N THR A 122 19.87 -22.91 7.70
CA THR A 122 19.74 -24.29 8.19
C THR A 122 20.02 -25.33 7.08
N GLY A 123 19.59 -25.07 5.84
CA GLY A 123 19.92 -25.91 4.68
C GLY A 123 21.42 -25.98 4.39
N VAL A 124 22.12 -24.83 4.40
CA VAL A 124 23.58 -24.77 4.21
C VAL A 124 24.33 -25.48 5.35
N PHE A 125 23.91 -25.31 6.60
CA PHE A 125 24.49 -26.03 7.75
C PHE A 125 24.24 -27.55 7.68
N ALA A 126 23.05 -27.98 7.25
CA ALA A 126 22.72 -29.40 7.07
C ALA A 126 23.55 -30.03 5.94
N LEU A 127 23.81 -29.29 4.85
CA LEU A 127 24.65 -29.73 3.74
C LEU A 127 26.14 -29.78 4.11
N ARG A 128 26.64 -28.84 4.92
CA ARG A 128 28.03 -28.85 5.45
C ARG A 128 28.31 -30.01 6.40
N ARG A 129 27.31 -30.47 7.17
CA ARG A 129 27.46 -31.64 8.06
C ARG A 129 27.50 -32.99 7.34
N ARG A 130 27.19 -33.03 6.03
CA ARG A 130 27.19 -34.24 5.20
C ARG A 130 28.44 -34.39 4.31
N ARG A 131 29.46 -33.54 4.49
CA ARG A 131 30.77 -33.67 3.85
C ARG A 131 31.83 -34.03 4.88
#